data_AF-A0A5K7Z1U0-F1
#
_entry.id   AF-A0A5K7Z1U0-F1
#
_cell.length_a   1.000
_cell.length_b   1.000
_cell.length_c   1.000
_cell.angle_alpha   90.00
_cell.angle_beta   90.00
_cell.angle_gamma   90.00
#
_symmetry.space_group_name_H-M   'P 1'
#
loop_
_entity.id
_entity.type
_entity.pdbx_description
1 polymer ?
#
loop_
_entity_poly.entity_id
_entity_poly.type
_entity_poly.pdbx_seq_one_letter_code
_entity_poly.pdbx_strand_id
1 'polypeptide(L)' 'MAEDKMNQAGESPPGLTPTKVKFEIYGEEMIEKLVKSSGNSGRVYLPPDWVGRHVKIIRVD' A
#
# COMPACT_ATOMS: atom_id res chain seq x y z
N MET A 1 -4.63 -48.93 -2.06
CA MET A 1 -4.29 -49.04 -3.50
C MET A 1 -5.10 -47.97 -4.20
N ALA A 2 -4.47 -46.81 -4.44
CA ALA A 2 -4.29 -46.20 -5.77
C ALA A 2 -5.58 -45.53 -6.28
N GLU A 3 -5.73 -44.23 -6.03
CA GLU A 3 -5.39 -43.12 -6.96
C GLU A 3 -6.49 -42.91 -8.00
N ASP A 4 -7.18 -41.77 -7.91
CA ASP A 4 -7.73 -41.11 -9.09
C ASP A 4 -7.34 -39.63 -9.03
N LYS A 5 -6.73 -39.19 -10.13
CA LYS A 5 -6.14 -37.87 -10.34
C LYS A 5 -7.25 -36.87 -10.66
N MET A 6 -6.99 -35.58 -10.44
CA MET A 6 -6.71 -34.64 -11.55
C MET A 6 -7.07 -33.18 -11.22
N ASN A 7 -6.06 -32.31 -11.42
CA ASN A 7 -6.11 -30.90 -11.83
C ASN A 7 -6.51 -29.83 -10.78
N GLN A 8 -5.91 -28.65 -10.75
CA GLN A 8 -5.12 -27.96 -11.77
C GLN A 8 -4.20 -26.92 -11.14
N ALA A 9 -3.05 -26.74 -11.78
CA ALA A 9 -2.03 -25.75 -11.49
C ALA A 9 -2.58 -24.32 -11.54
N GLY A 10 -2.19 -23.53 -10.53
CA GLY A 10 -2.21 -22.07 -10.54
C GLY A 10 -0.88 -21.55 -10.02
N GLU A 11 0.23 -22.09 -10.54
CA GLU A 11 1.56 -21.56 -10.27
C GLU A 11 1.71 -20.29 -11.12
N SER A 12 1.35 -19.15 -10.53
CA SER A 12 1.66 -17.84 -11.09
C SER A 12 3.17 -17.77 -11.29
N PRO A 13 3.66 -17.26 -12.43
CA PRO A 13 5.09 -17.17 -12.68
C PRO A 13 5.78 -16.41 -11.53
N PRO A 14 6.97 -16.84 -11.06
CA PRO A 14 7.77 -16.08 -10.09
C PRO A 14 8.38 -14.85 -10.78
N GLY A 15 7.53 -13.96 -11.27
CA GLY A 15 7.89 -12.66 -11.81
C GLY A 15 7.75 -11.62 -10.71
N LEU A 16 8.88 -11.29 -10.08
CA LEU A 16 9.11 -10.06 -9.30
C LEU A 16 7.96 -9.70 -8.35
N THR A 17 7.82 -10.41 -7.23
CA THR A 17 7.09 -9.81 -6.11
C THR A 17 7.84 -8.54 -5.73
N PRO A 18 7.23 -7.34 -5.81
CA PRO A 18 7.89 -6.14 -5.32
C PRO A 18 8.22 -6.41 -3.86
N THR A 19 9.50 -6.35 -3.52
CA THR A 19 9.99 -6.64 -2.18
C THR A 19 9.18 -5.80 -1.21
N LYS A 20 8.37 -6.45 -0.36
CA LYS A 20 7.58 -5.74 0.63
C LYS A 20 8.54 -5.08 1.60
N VAL A 21 8.66 -3.76 1.52
CA VAL A 21 9.49 -2.97 2.44
C VAL A 21 8.66 -2.66 3.67
N LYS A 22 9.18 -3.01 4.86
CA LYS A 22 8.60 -2.61 6.14
C LYS A 22 9.25 -1.29 6.55
N PHE A 23 8.41 -0.30 6.85
CA PHE A 23 8.85 0.96 7.44
C PHE A 23 8.32 1.02 8.88
N GLU A 24 9.20 1.31 9.84
CA GLU A 24 8.86 1.54 11.25
C GLU A 24 9.20 2.99 11.59
N ILE A 25 8.23 3.74 12.10
CA ILE A 25 8.34 5.16 12.44
C ILE A 25 7.63 5.38 13.77
N TYR A 26 8.28 6.09 14.69
CA TYR A 26 7.67 6.55 15.94
C TYR A 26 7.10 7.96 15.70
N GLY A 27 5.87 8.20 16.16
CA GLY A 27 5.19 9.48 16.01
C GLY A 27 3.98 9.57 16.93
N GLU A 28 3.48 10.78 17.15
CA GLU A 28 2.35 11.02 18.06
C GLU A 28 1.01 10.67 17.41
N GLU A 29 0.89 10.92 16.11
CA GLU A 29 -0.36 10.76 15.36
C GLU A 29 -0.10 10.21 13.96
N MET A 30 -0.96 9.29 13.52
CA MET A 30 -0.92 8.68 12.19
C MET A 30 -2.27 8.84 11.49
N ILE A 31 -2.27 9.47 10.33
CA ILE A 31 -3.46 9.68 9.49
C ILE A 31 -3.28 8.96 8.15
N GLU A 32 -4.25 8.14 7.77
CA GLU A 32 -4.31 7.51 6.45
C GLU A 32 -5.37 8.18 5.59
N LYS A 33 -5.01 8.60 4.38
CA LYS A 33 -5.96 9.30 3.49
C LYS A 33 -5.64 9.06 2.02
N LEU A 34 -6.68 9.13 1.20
CA LEU A 34 -6.56 9.22 -0.25
C LEU A 34 -6.33 10.69 -0.65
N VAL A 35 -5.28 10.95 -1.43
CA VAL A 35 -4.96 12.30 -1.91
C VAL A 35 -6.04 12.80 -2.86
N LYS A 36 -6.64 13.95 -2.54
CA LYS A 36 -7.67 14.63 -3.34
C LYS A 36 -7.29 16.10 -3.55
N SER A 37 -7.69 16.68 -4.68
CA SER A 37 -7.39 18.07 -5.06
C SER A 37 -8.16 19.14 -4.28
N SER A 38 -9.04 18.76 -3.35
CA SER A 38 -9.91 19.70 -2.63
C SER A 38 -10.40 19.11 -1.29
N GLY A 39 -10.30 19.89 -0.20
CA GLY A 39 -10.82 19.54 1.13
C GLY A 39 -10.70 20.69 2.16
N ASN A 40 -11.71 20.85 3.01
CA ASN A 40 -11.88 21.91 4.03
C ASN A 40 -11.12 21.67 5.36
N SER A 41 -10.02 20.92 5.35
CA SER A 41 -9.19 20.66 6.54
C SER A 41 -7.71 20.83 6.16
N GLY A 42 -6.83 21.05 7.14
CA GLY A 42 -5.43 21.48 6.98
C GLY A 42 -4.70 20.93 5.74
N ARG A 43 -3.95 21.79 5.04
CA ARG A 43 -3.31 21.48 3.76
C ARG A 43 -1.92 20.88 3.96
N VAL A 44 -1.72 19.65 3.50
CA VAL A 44 -0.39 19.06 3.28
C VAL A 44 -0.12 19.10 1.79
N TYR A 45 0.92 19.83 1.37
CA TYR A 45 1.31 19.91 -0.04
C TYR A 45 2.08 18.66 -0.41
N LEU A 46 1.44 17.80 -1.20
CA LEU A 46 2.05 16.61 -1.76
C LEU A 46 2.38 16.85 -3.24
N PRO A 47 3.40 16.16 -3.78
CA PRO A 47 3.68 16.18 -5.20
C PRO A 47 2.43 15.86 -6.06
N PRO A 48 2.24 16.51 -7.22
CA PRO A 48 1.04 16.31 -8.07
C PRO A 48 0.87 14.87 -8.59
N ASP A 49 1.96 14.12 -8.72
CA ASP A 49 1.98 12.72 -9.16
C ASP A 49 1.40 11.75 -8.10
N TRP A 50 1.19 12.21 -6.87
CA TRP A 50 0.61 11.40 -5.78
C TRP A 50 -0.91 11.49 -5.73
N VAL A 51 -1.55 12.31 -6.56
CA VAL A 51 -3.01 12.39 -6.66
C VAL A 51 -3.57 10.99 -6.97
N GLY A 52 -4.53 10.53 -6.16
CA GLY A 52 -5.11 9.18 -6.27
C GLY A 52 -4.28 8.06 -5.62
N ARG A 53 -3.17 8.38 -4.96
CA ARG A 53 -2.40 7.42 -4.14
C ARG A 53 -2.89 7.44 -2.68
N HIS A 54 -2.69 6.31 -2.01
CA HIS A 54 -2.90 6.18 -0.56
C HIS A 54 -1.63 6.64 0.15
N VAL A 55 -1.77 7.61 1.06
CA VAL A 55 -0.65 8.14 1.83
C VAL A 55 -0.91 7.95 3.33
N LYS A 56 0.17 7.71 4.06
CA LYS A 56 0.22 7.70 5.52
C LYS A 56 1.01 8.93 5.94
N ILE A 57 0.38 9.84 6.68
CA ILE A 57 1.01 11.03 7.25
C ILE A 57 1.23 10.75 8.72
N ILE A 58 2.46 10.93 9.20
CA ILE A 58 2.85 10.68 10.59
C ILE A 58 3.40 11.99 11.15
N ARG A 59 2.77 12.52 12.20
CA ARG A 59 3.32 13.65 12.95
C ARG A 59 4.43 13.11 13.88
N VAL A 60 5.59 13.76 13.85
CA VAL A 60 6.81 13.31 14.54
C VAL A 60 7.25 14.25 15.65
N ASP A 61 6.59 15.39 15.79
CA ASP A 61 6.79 16.43 16.79
C ASP A 61 5.66 16.49 17.82
#